data_AF-A0A4Q5XD20-F1
#
_entry.id   AF-A0A4Q5XD20-F1
#
_cell.length_a   1.000
_cell.length_b   1.000
_cell.length_c   1.000
_cell.angle_alpha   90.00
_cell.angle_beta   90.00
_cell.angle_gamma   90.00
#
_symmetry.space_group_name_H-M   'P 1'
#
loop_
_entity.id
_entity.type
_entity.pdbx_description
1 polymer ?
#
loop_
_entity_poly.entity_id
_entity_poly.type
_entity_poly.pdbx_seq_one_letter_code
_entity_poly.pdbx_strand_id
1 'polypeptide(L)'
;MTRRSAEFWLVLFGVAALAGCKDEETCAKARNAASASWKVVSESAAKNQVAPAIGIEELPADKKQPHVEAWGTLSKQAEMVSASFMYEKITWNTADPAVQKAKAAFDGYFAKQQFKTFESQLRDADDKYKAAAAACRE
;
A
#
# COMPACT_ATOMS: atom_id res chain seq x y z
N MET A 1 -39.85 40.18 49.16
CA MET A 1 -39.43 41.16 48.12
C MET A 1 -38.13 40.63 47.51
N THR A 2 -38.21 39.98 46.33
CA THR A 2 -37.72 40.47 45.00
C THR A 2 -36.19 40.40 44.85
N ARG A 3 -35.52 39.77 43.88
CA ARG A 3 -35.79 39.20 42.54
C ARG A 3 -34.64 38.20 42.22
N ARG A 4 -34.89 36.98 41.71
CA ARG A 4 -34.68 36.53 40.31
C ARG A 4 -33.45 37.10 39.58
N SER A 5 -32.55 36.22 39.13
CA SER A 5 -31.94 36.09 37.78
C SER A 5 -30.82 35.02 37.90
N ALA A 6 -31.01 33.76 37.48
CA ALA A 6 -30.89 33.27 36.10
C ALA A 6 -29.56 33.68 35.46
N GLU A 7 -28.58 32.77 35.44
CA GLU A 7 -27.58 32.62 34.37
C GLU A 7 -26.89 31.26 34.55
N PHE A 8 -27.70 30.26 34.22
CA PHE A 8 -27.30 28.92 33.80
C PHE A 8 -26.80 29.06 32.35
N TRP A 9 -25.78 28.27 31.97
CA TRP A 9 -25.25 28.09 30.60
C TRP A 9 -24.30 29.17 30.06
N LEU A 10 -23.01 28.82 29.91
CA LEU A 10 -22.18 29.05 28.70
C LEU A 10 -20.69 28.72 28.95
N VAL A 11 -20.39 27.53 29.49
CA VAL A 11 -19.01 27.00 29.48
C VAL A 11 -19.08 25.54 29.10
N LEU A 12 -19.23 25.21 27.82
CA LEU A 12 -18.97 23.87 27.23
C LEU A 12 -19.47 23.78 25.78
N PHE A 13 -19.10 24.71 24.90
CA PHE A 13 -19.24 24.47 23.46
C PHE A 13 -18.14 25.21 22.72
N GLY A 14 -17.24 24.47 22.06
CA GLY A 14 -16.38 25.05 21.04
C GLY A 14 -14.90 24.70 21.04
N VAL A 15 -14.44 23.57 21.60
CA VAL A 15 -13.10 23.03 21.26
C VAL A 15 -13.15 21.50 21.18
N ALA A 16 -14.04 20.95 20.35
CA ALA A 16 -14.10 19.52 20.05
C ALA A 16 -14.19 19.24 18.54
N ALA A 17 -13.71 20.17 17.70
CA ALA A 17 -13.79 20.05 16.24
C ALA A 17 -12.42 19.95 15.53
N LEU A 18 -11.32 19.74 16.27
CA LEU A 18 -9.97 19.62 15.69
C LEU A 18 -9.36 18.22 15.81
N ALA A 19 -10.04 17.28 16.46
CA ALA A 19 -9.60 15.88 16.50
C ALA A 19 -9.82 15.14 15.17
N GLY A 20 -10.83 15.54 14.36
CA GLY A 20 -11.13 14.87 13.09
C GLY A 20 -10.20 15.20 11.92
N CYS A 21 -9.65 16.42 11.86
CA CYS A 21 -8.84 16.83 10.70
C CYS A 21 -7.43 16.22 10.66
N LYS A 22 -6.86 15.90 11.83
CA LYS A 22 -5.48 15.37 11.91
C LYS A 22 -5.41 13.91 11.49
N ASP A 23 -6.45 13.14 11.78
CA ASP A 23 -6.54 11.73 11.42
C ASP A 23 -6.85 11.55 9.93
N GLU A 24 -7.71 12.41 9.36
CA GLU A 24 -7.97 12.45 7.91
C GLU A 24 -6.72 12.83 7.11
N GLU A 25 -5.98 13.87 7.50
CA GLU A 25 -4.75 14.27 6.81
C GLU A 25 -3.66 13.18 6.90
N THR A 26 -3.54 12.55 8.07
CA THR A 26 -2.58 11.46 8.30
C THR A 26 -2.93 10.25 7.44
N CYS A 27 -4.21 9.85 7.41
CA CYS A 27 -4.68 8.78 6.55
C CYS A 27 -4.45 9.10 5.06
N ALA A 28 -4.83 10.29 4.59
CA ALA A 28 -4.66 10.68 3.20
C ALA A 28 -3.18 10.62 2.75
N LYS A 29 -2.26 11.10 3.61
CA LYS A 29 -0.81 11.00 3.37
C LYS A 29 -0.34 9.56 3.31
N ALA A 30 -0.71 8.73 4.28
CA ALA A 30 -0.30 7.34 4.35
C ALA A 30 -0.86 6.52 3.16
N ARG A 31 -2.12 6.77 2.80
CA ARG A 31 -2.78 6.19 1.62
C ARG A 31 -2.05 6.54 0.32
N ASN A 32 -1.75 7.82 0.10
CA ASN A 32 -1.04 8.26 -1.10
C ASN A 32 0.37 7.65 -1.17
N ALA A 33 1.08 7.56 -0.03
CA ALA A 33 2.38 6.92 0.04
C ALA A 33 2.31 5.42 -0.31
N ALA A 34 1.33 4.69 0.23
CA ALA A 34 1.10 3.29 -0.09
C ALA A 34 0.76 3.08 -1.57
N SER A 35 -0.13 3.91 -2.13
CA SER A 35 -0.46 3.84 -3.57
C SER A 35 0.80 4.04 -4.43
N ALA A 36 1.58 5.09 -4.16
CA ALA A 36 2.79 5.39 -4.92
C ALA A 36 3.85 4.28 -4.81
N SER A 37 4.12 3.76 -3.61
CA SER A 37 5.12 2.71 -3.43
C SER A 37 4.72 1.41 -4.13
N TRP A 38 3.45 1.02 -4.06
CA TRP A 38 2.96 -0.19 -4.73
C TRP A 38 2.90 -0.03 -6.25
N LYS A 39 2.66 1.20 -6.76
CA LYS A 39 2.82 1.50 -8.18
C LYS A 39 4.27 1.30 -8.65
N VAL A 40 5.25 1.74 -7.85
CA VAL A 40 6.67 1.49 -8.16
C VAL A 40 6.97 -0.01 -8.21
N VAL A 41 6.45 -0.81 -7.28
CA VAL A 41 6.58 -2.28 -7.31
C VAL A 41 5.95 -2.86 -8.59
N SER A 42 4.74 -2.41 -8.96
CA SER A 42 4.02 -2.84 -10.16
C SER A 42 4.85 -2.60 -11.44
N GLU A 43 5.36 -1.38 -11.62
CA GLU A 43 6.17 -0.99 -12.78
C GLU A 43 7.52 -1.70 -12.80
N SER A 44 8.17 -1.85 -11.65
CA SER A 44 9.45 -2.54 -11.52
C SER A 44 9.30 -4.04 -11.82
N ALA A 45 8.21 -4.66 -11.37
CA ALA A 45 7.89 -6.04 -11.69
C ALA A 45 7.59 -6.23 -13.19
N ALA A 46 6.82 -5.33 -13.80
CA ALA A 46 6.53 -5.36 -15.23
C ALA A 46 7.81 -5.25 -16.08
N LYS A 47 8.76 -4.39 -15.68
CA LYS A 47 10.08 -4.30 -16.33
C LYS A 47 10.86 -5.61 -16.21
N ASN A 48 10.92 -6.19 -15.01
CA ASN A 48 11.63 -7.45 -14.81
C ASN A 48 10.97 -8.63 -15.54
N GLN A 49 9.65 -8.58 -15.80
CA GLN A 49 8.94 -9.60 -16.55
C GLN A 49 9.40 -9.72 -18.02
N VAL A 50 9.82 -8.59 -18.62
CA VAL A 50 10.19 -8.51 -20.05
C VAL A 50 11.67 -8.28 -20.29
N ALA A 51 12.37 -7.70 -19.31
CA ALA A 51 13.78 -7.35 -19.36
C ALA A 51 14.41 -7.46 -17.96
N PRO A 52 14.56 -8.68 -17.42
CA PRO A 52 15.20 -8.89 -16.13
C PRO A 52 16.66 -8.50 -16.20
N ALA A 53 17.22 -8.14 -15.05
CA ALA A 53 18.63 -7.74 -14.92
C ALA A 53 19.63 -8.81 -15.42
N ILE A 54 19.20 -10.05 -15.52
CA ILE A 54 19.96 -11.21 -16.00
C ILE A 54 19.66 -11.59 -17.46
N GLY A 55 18.77 -10.88 -18.16
CA GLY A 55 18.29 -11.25 -19.51
C GLY A 55 17.35 -12.47 -19.50
N ILE A 56 16.19 -12.41 -20.18
CA ILE A 56 15.26 -13.57 -20.26
C ILE A 56 15.90 -14.71 -21.04
N GLU A 57 16.74 -14.38 -22.02
CA GLU A 57 17.38 -15.32 -22.92
C GLU A 57 18.39 -16.20 -22.17
N GLU A 58 19.04 -15.64 -21.15
CA GLU A 58 20.05 -16.30 -20.30
C GLU A 58 19.42 -17.22 -19.25
N LEU A 59 18.11 -17.11 -19.02
CA LEU A 59 17.40 -18.03 -18.14
C LEU A 59 17.35 -19.43 -18.78
N PRO A 60 17.52 -20.50 -17.96
CA PRO A 60 17.24 -21.87 -18.40
C PRO A 60 15.83 -21.96 -19.02
N ALA A 61 15.67 -22.75 -20.09
CA ALA A 61 14.42 -22.81 -20.85
C ALA A 61 13.21 -23.18 -19.97
N ASP A 62 13.40 -24.07 -18.98
CA ASP A 62 12.39 -24.50 -18.01
C ASP A 62 12.02 -23.41 -16.98
N LYS A 63 12.78 -22.31 -16.91
CA LYS A 63 12.55 -21.18 -16.00
C LYS A 63 11.98 -19.94 -16.67
N LYS A 64 11.97 -19.86 -18.00
CA LYS A 64 11.45 -18.68 -18.74
C LYS A 64 9.96 -18.46 -18.49
N GLN A 65 9.13 -19.49 -18.62
CA GLN A 65 7.70 -19.36 -18.34
C GLN A 65 7.43 -19.08 -16.85
N PRO A 66 7.99 -19.84 -15.88
CA PRO A 66 7.84 -19.52 -14.46
C PRO A 66 8.29 -18.10 -14.09
N HIS A 67 9.32 -17.57 -14.77
CA HIS A 67 9.74 -16.19 -14.62
C HIS A 67 8.64 -15.22 -15.04
N VAL A 68 8.14 -15.33 -16.28
CA VAL A 68 7.09 -14.46 -16.80
C VAL A 68 5.83 -14.52 -15.92
N GLU A 69 5.46 -15.71 -15.45
CA GLU A 69 4.30 -15.91 -14.56
C GLU A 69 4.49 -15.28 -13.18
N ALA A 70 5.65 -15.46 -12.56
CA ALA A 70 5.94 -14.89 -11.25
C ALA A 70 5.95 -13.35 -11.31
N TRP A 71 6.66 -12.77 -12.28
CA TRP A 71 6.76 -11.31 -12.42
C TRP A 71 5.45 -10.68 -12.91
N GLY A 72 4.69 -11.37 -13.77
CA GLY A 72 3.35 -10.93 -14.16
C GLY A 72 2.37 -10.96 -12.98
N THR A 73 2.46 -11.98 -12.12
CA THR A 73 1.69 -12.05 -10.88
C THR A 73 2.06 -10.90 -9.95
N LEU A 74 3.36 -10.65 -9.74
CA LEU A 74 3.85 -9.53 -8.93
C LEU A 74 3.32 -8.20 -9.43
N SER A 75 3.48 -7.92 -10.73
CA SER A 75 3.00 -6.70 -11.36
C SER A 75 1.49 -6.51 -11.16
N LYS A 76 0.70 -7.53 -11.52
CA LYS A 76 -0.77 -7.46 -11.39
C LYS A 76 -1.23 -7.28 -9.95
N GLN A 77 -0.66 -8.01 -9.00
CA GLN A 77 -1.07 -7.90 -7.60
C GLN A 77 -0.65 -6.55 -7.02
N ALA A 78 0.56 -6.07 -7.33
CA ALA A 78 1.02 -4.76 -6.89
C ALA A 78 0.15 -3.62 -7.45
N GLU A 79 -0.29 -3.72 -8.71
CA GLU A 79 -1.24 -2.78 -9.31
C GLU A 79 -2.59 -2.79 -8.56
N MET A 80 -3.10 -3.97 -8.22
CA MET A 80 -4.34 -4.09 -7.44
C MET A 80 -4.21 -3.45 -6.05
N VAL A 81 -3.05 -3.60 -5.40
CA VAL A 81 -2.78 -2.90 -4.14
C VAL A 81 -2.79 -1.40 -4.40
N SER A 82 -1.96 -0.89 -5.32
CA SER A 82 -1.89 0.53 -5.66
C SER A 82 -3.25 1.17 -5.92
N ALA A 83 -4.06 0.51 -6.77
CA ALA A 83 -5.41 0.96 -7.14
C ALA A 83 -6.38 1.00 -5.96
N SER A 84 -6.22 0.10 -4.98
CA SER A 84 -7.06 0.06 -3.78
C SER A 84 -6.90 1.29 -2.89
N PHE A 85 -5.80 2.05 -3.04
CA PHE A 85 -5.51 3.28 -2.31
C PHE A 85 -5.74 4.55 -3.13
N MET A 86 -6.22 4.47 -4.38
CA MET A 86 -6.42 5.65 -5.24
C MET A 86 -7.61 6.53 -4.81
N TYR A 87 -8.57 5.97 -4.06
CA TYR A 87 -9.80 6.65 -3.64
C TYR A 87 -9.83 6.89 -2.13
N GLU A 88 -10.71 7.79 -1.67
CA GLU A 88 -10.92 8.09 -0.24
C GLU A 88 -11.21 6.84 0.59
N LYS A 89 -12.13 6.02 0.10
CA LYS A 89 -12.41 4.73 0.69
C LYS A 89 -11.45 3.67 0.15
N ILE A 90 -10.57 3.18 1.01
CA ILE A 90 -9.63 2.10 0.69
C ILE A 90 -10.37 0.76 0.59
N THR A 91 -10.11 0.01 -0.47
CA THR A 91 -10.69 -1.35 -0.66
C THR A 91 -9.81 -2.43 -0.05
N TRP A 92 -9.83 -2.55 1.28
CA TRP A 92 -9.00 -3.50 2.05
C TRP A 92 -9.21 -4.97 1.67
N ASN A 93 -10.44 -5.36 1.36
CA ASN A 93 -10.78 -6.71 0.89
C ASN A 93 -10.09 -7.10 -0.43
N THR A 94 -9.64 -6.11 -1.21
CA THR A 94 -8.82 -6.30 -2.40
C THR A 94 -7.34 -6.19 -2.08
N ALA A 95 -6.95 -5.15 -1.31
CA ALA A 95 -5.55 -4.86 -1.00
C ALA A 95 -4.88 -6.00 -0.21
N ASP A 96 -5.53 -6.50 0.84
CA ASP A 96 -4.96 -7.48 1.78
C ASP A 96 -4.55 -8.78 1.08
N PRO A 97 -5.43 -9.48 0.34
CA PRO A 97 -5.02 -10.68 -0.38
C PRO A 97 -4.01 -10.37 -1.50
N ALA A 98 -4.05 -9.19 -2.11
CA ALA A 98 -3.11 -8.82 -3.16
C ALA A 98 -1.69 -8.63 -2.61
N VAL A 99 -1.53 -7.98 -1.44
CA VAL A 99 -0.24 -7.86 -0.74
C VAL A 99 0.35 -9.24 -0.46
N GLN A 100 -0.46 -10.17 0.10
CA GLN A 100 0.01 -11.51 0.43
C GLN A 100 0.42 -12.30 -0.82
N LYS A 101 -0.36 -12.21 -1.91
CA LYS A 101 -0.05 -12.88 -3.17
C LYS A 101 1.20 -12.31 -3.84
N ALA A 102 1.41 -10.99 -3.81
CA ALA A 102 2.63 -10.38 -4.30
C ALA A 102 3.85 -10.89 -3.52
N LYS A 103 3.78 -10.86 -2.18
CA LYS A 103 4.88 -11.34 -1.32
C LYS A 103 5.19 -12.82 -1.55
N ALA A 104 4.16 -13.67 -1.58
CA ALA A 104 4.31 -15.09 -1.87
C ALA A 104 4.93 -15.36 -3.25
N ALA A 105 4.54 -14.61 -4.28
CA ALA A 105 5.11 -14.73 -5.62
C ALA A 105 6.60 -14.39 -5.65
N PHE A 106 7.03 -13.32 -4.96
CA PHE A 106 8.45 -12.98 -4.87
C PHE A 106 9.22 -13.97 -3.98
N ASP A 107 8.63 -14.42 -2.88
CA ASP A 107 9.28 -15.35 -1.95
C ASP A 107 9.52 -16.73 -2.55
N GLY A 108 8.61 -17.18 -3.42
CA GLY A 108 8.73 -18.44 -4.18
C GLY A 108 9.54 -18.31 -5.47
N TYR A 109 9.97 -17.10 -5.85
CA TYR A 109 10.71 -16.90 -7.09
C TYR A 109 12.13 -17.47 -7.00
N PHE A 110 12.46 -18.38 -7.92
CA PHE A 110 13.66 -19.23 -7.88
C PHE A 110 14.99 -18.46 -7.83
N ALA A 111 15.03 -17.24 -8.39
CA ALA A 111 16.23 -16.41 -8.44
C ALA A 111 16.12 -15.13 -7.60
N LYS A 112 15.23 -15.09 -6.59
CA LYS A 112 14.94 -13.86 -5.82
C LYS A 112 16.18 -13.16 -5.25
N GLN A 113 17.22 -13.93 -4.90
CA GLN A 113 18.49 -13.42 -4.37
C GLN A 113 19.24 -12.48 -5.33
N GLN A 114 18.96 -12.55 -6.63
CA GLN A 114 19.53 -11.67 -7.66
C GLN A 114 18.80 -10.32 -7.75
N PHE A 115 17.63 -10.18 -7.12
CA PHE A 115 16.75 -9.01 -7.26
C PHE A 115 16.66 -8.20 -5.95
N LYS A 116 17.80 -7.98 -5.28
CA LYS A 116 17.88 -7.26 -3.99
C LYS A 116 17.27 -5.86 -4.03
N THR A 117 17.42 -5.14 -5.15
CA THR A 117 16.80 -3.83 -5.34
C THR A 117 15.28 -3.92 -5.32
N PHE A 118 14.72 -4.91 -6.03
CA PHE A 118 13.28 -5.13 -6.03
C PHE A 118 12.78 -5.60 -4.67
N GLU A 119 13.53 -6.47 -3.98
CA GLU A 119 13.22 -6.87 -2.61
C GLU A 119 13.13 -5.66 -1.67
N SER A 120 14.04 -4.70 -1.80
CA SER A 120 13.98 -3.46 -1.03
C SER A 120 12.76 -2.61 -1.37
N GLN A 121 12.37 -2.52 -2.65
CA GLN A 121 11.16 -1.82 -3.08
C GLN A 121 9.90 -2.48 -2.51
N LEU A 122 9.85 -3.82 -2.53
CA LEU A 122 8.72 -4.58 -1.99
C LEU A 122 8.61 -4.40 -0.47
N ARG A 123 9.74 -4.37 0.26
CA ARG A 123 9.76 -4.08 1.71
C ARG A 123 9.26 -2.67 2.00
N ASP A 124 9.78 -1.65 1.33
CA ASP A 124 9.32 -0.27 1.52
C ASP A 124 7.82 -0.14 1.25
N ALA A 125 7.32 -0.75 0.16
CA ALA A 125 5.89 -0.76 -0.14
C ALA A 125 5.04 -1.48 0.91
N ASP A 126 5.50 -2.60 1.46
CA ASP A 126 4.85 -3.31 2.57
C ASP A 126 4.80 -2.43 3.83
N ASP A 127 5.86 -1.68 4.12
CA ASP A 127 5.91 -0.76 5.25
C ASP A 127 4.99 0.46 5.07
N LYS A 128 4.90 1.01 3.85
CA LYS A 128 3.91 2.07 3.55
C LYS A 128 2.47 1.54 3.64
N TYR A 129 2.23 0.31 3.18
CA TYR A 129 0.94 -0.34 3.33
C TYR A 129 0.56 -0.52 4.81
N LYS A 130 1.48 -0.99 5.67
CA LYS A 130 1.23 -1.11 7.11
C LYS A 130 0.97 0.24 7.76
N ALA A 131 1.71 1.28 7.37
CA ALA A 131 1.48 2.63 7.86
C ALA A 131 0.10 3.16 7.46
N ALA A 132 -0.33 2.92 6.21
CA ALA A 132 -1.69 3.25 5.77
C ALA A 132 -2.75 2.43 6.52
N ALA A 133 -2.52 1.14 6.76
CA ALA A 133 -3.42 0.31 7.55
C ALA A 133 -3.57 0.84 8.98
N ALA A 134 -2.47 1.24 9.63
CA ALA A 134 -2.51 1.80 10.98
C ALA A 134 -3.18 3.17 11.04
N ALA A 135 -3.05 4.00 9.99
CA ALA A 135 -3.60 5.35 9.96
C ALA A 135 -5.06 5.43 9.46
N CYS A 136 -5.51 4.45 8.68
CA CYS A 136 -6.79 4.51 7.95
C CYS A 136 -7.77 3.38 8.29
N ARG A 137 -7.38 2.39 9.09
CA ARG A 137 -8.32 1.39 9.60
C ARG A 137 -8.83 1.88 10.94
N GLU A 138 -10.15 2.03 11.02
CA GLU A 138 -10.88 2.20 12.28
C GLU A 138 -10.86 0.91 13.10
#